data_AF-A0A935I4T0-F1
#
_entry.id   AF-A0A935I4T0-F1
#
_cell.length_a   1.000
_cell.length_b   1.000
_cell.length_c   1.000
_cell.angle_alpha   90.00
_cell.angle_beta   90.00
_cell.angle_gamma   90.00
#
_symmetry.space_group_name_H-M   'P 1'
#
loop_
_entity.id
_entity.type
_entity.pdbx_description
1 polymer ?
#
loop_
_entity_poly.entity_id
_entity_poly.type
_entity_poly.pdbx_seq_one_letter_code
_entity_poly.pdbx_strand_id
1 'polypeptide(L)' 'MESTSEPGKIHVSSSFALALKGEMAKGRNGNAMTLHERGSMEIKGKGMMLTYWLEANSE' A
#
# COMPACT_ATOMS: atom_id res chain seq x y z
N MET A 1 7.69 -7.54 0.69
CA MET A 1 6.70 -7.86 -0.38
C MET A 1 7.30 -7.68 -1.78
N GLU A 2 8.62 -7.81 -1.89
CA GLU A 2 9.38 -7.53 -3.12
C GLU A 2 9.32 -8.69 -4.12
N SER A 3 9.28 -9.94 -3.64
CA SER A 3 9.17 -11.12 -4.51
C SER A 3 7.87 -11.19 -5.35
N THR A 4 6.89 -10.34 -5.04
CA THR A 4 5.59 -10.27 -5.76
C THR A 4 5.24 -8.84 -6.18
N SER A 5 6.19 -7.90 -6.11
CA SER A 5 5.97 -6.52 -6.56
C SER A 5 6.18 -6.37 -8.07
N GLU A 6 5.49 -5.41 -8.67
CA GLU A 6 5.68 -5.01 -10.05
C GLU A 6 6.82 -3.96 -10.15
N PRO A 7 7.65 -3.99 -11.20
CA PRO A 7 8.69 -2.98 -11.40
C PRO A 7 8.09 -1.56 -11.41
N GLY A 8 8.72 -0.65 -10.67
CA GLY A 8 8.28 0.75 -10.58
C GLY A 8 7.08 1.02 -9.68
N LYS A 9 6.51 0.01 -9.01
CA LYS A 9 5.41 0.18 -8.05
C LYS A 9 5.82 -0.20 -6.64
N ILE A 10 5.33 0.55 -5.66
CA ILE A 10 5.61 0.27 -4.24
C ILE A 10 4.51 -0.62 -3.69
N HIS A 11 4.85 -1.87 -3.38
CA HIS A 11 3.92 -2.86 -2.83
C HIS A 11 3.88 -2.79 -1.30
N VAL A 12 2.69 -2.58 -0.73
CA VAL A 12 2.51 -2.46 0.72
C VAL A 12 1.41 -3.38 1.27
N SER A 13 1.56 -3.80 2.52
CA SER A 13 0.57 -4.62 3.22
C SER A 13 -0.61 -3.80 3.72
N SER A 14 -1.72 -4.47 4.01
CA SER A 14 -2.89 -3.85 4.64
C SER A 14 -2.59 -3.11 5.94
N SER A 15 -1.70 -3.66 6.78
CA SER A 15 -1.28 -3.02 8.04
C SER A 15 -0.58 -1.68 7.80
N PHE A 16 0.30 -1.61 6.80
CA PHE A 16 0.97 -0.36 6.44
C PHE A 16 0.00 0.64 5.82
N ALA A 17 -0.88 0.18 4.92
CA ALA A 17 -1.92 1.01 4.31
C ALA A 17 -2.83 1.68 5.37
N LEU A 18 -3.20 0.94 6.42
CA LEU A 18 -4.03 1.46 7.50
C LEU A 18 -3.31 2.52 8.34
N ALA A 19 -2.04 2.27 8.69
CA ALA A 19 -1.22 3.26 9.41
C ALA A 19 -1.01 4.54 8.58
N LEU A 20 -0.73 4.37 7.27
CA LEU A 20 -0.51 5.48 6.36
C LEU A 20 -1.78 6.33 6.17
N LYS A 21 -2.95 5.70 6.01
CA LYS A 21 -4.25 6.41 5.97
C LYS A 21 -4.47 7.25 7.23
N GLY A 22 -4.09 6.74 8.40
CA GLY A 22 -4.16 7.47 9.66
C GLY A 22 -3.27 8.72 9.69
N GLU A 23 -2.05 8.65 9.15
CA GLU A 23 -1.15 9.81 9.07
C GLU A 23 -1.56 10.80 7.96
N MET A 24 -2.09 10.32 6.82
CA MET A 24 -2.67 11.17 5.77
C MET A 24 -3.86 11.97 6.30
N ALA A 25 -4.74 11.33 7.10
CA ALA A 25 -5.88 11.98 7.73
C ALA A 25 -5.48 13.07 8.74
N LYS A 26 -4.27 12.99 9.31
CA LYS A 26 -3.69 14.02 10.19
C LYS A 26 -3.03 15.17 9.42
N GLY A 27 -3.13 15.20 8.09
CA GLY A 27 -2.59 16.26 7.23
C GLY A 27 -1.07 16.28 7.10
N ARG A 28 -0.37 15.26 7.61
CA ARG A 28 1.11 15.19 7.56
C ARG A 28 1.65 14.77 6.19
N ASN A 29 0.79 14.27 5.32
CA ASN A 29 1.15 13.74 4.00
C ASN A 29 0.11 14.18 2.97
N GLY A 30 -0.20 15.49 2.97
CA GLY A 30 -1.27 16.10 2.17
C GLY A 30 -1.16 15.71 0.70
N ASN A 31 -2.19 15.01 0.18
CA ASN A 31 -2.42 14.65 -1.22
C ASN A 31 -1.23 14.18 -2.07
N ALA A 32 -0.09 13.80 -1.51
CA ALA A 32 1.09 13.43 -2.30
C ALA A 32 1.07 11.97 -2.75
N MET A 33 0.30 11.12 -2.06
CA MET A 33 0.31 9.67 -2.31
C MET A 33 -1.11 9.09 -2.26
N THR A 34 -1.36 8.09 -3.11
CA THR A 34 -2.59 7.30 -3.16
C THR A 34 -2.30 5.83 -2.89
N LEU A 35 -3.25 5.19 -2.23
CA LEU A 35 -3.24 3.74 -2.02
C LEU A 35 -4.28 3.10 -2.93
N HIS A 36 -3.81 2.32 -3.90
CA HIS A 36 -4.66 1.55 -4.80
C HIS A 36 -4.74 0.11 -4.32
N GLU A 37 -5.95 -0.41 -4.14
CA GLU A 37 -6.14 -1.81 -3.77
C GLU A 37 -5.66 -2.72 -4.91
N ARG A 38 -4.76 -3.63 -4.58
CA ARG A 38 -4.28 -4.64 -5.51
C ARG A 38 -5.12 -5.92 -5.45
N GLY A 39 -5.64 -6.21 -4.27
CA GLY A 39 -6.43 -7.40 -3.96
C GLY A 39 -5.77 -8.32 -2.93
N SER A 40 -6.48 -9.39 -2.60
CA SER A 40 -6.04 -10.41 -1.64
C SER A 40 -5.13 -11.43 -2.31
N MET A 41 -4.01 -11.75 -1.66
CA MET A 41 -3.08 -12.79 -2.13
C MET A 41 -2.59 -13.66 -0.97
N GLU A 42 -2.19 -14.88 -1.29
CA GLU A 42 -1.57 -15.77 -0.31
C GLU A 42 -0.13 -15.31 -0.01
N ILE A 43 0.12 -14.97 1.25
CA ILE A 43 1.45 -14.64 1.76
C ILE A 43 1.90 -15.77 2.68
N LYS A 44 3.02 -16.42 2.34
CA LYS A 44 3.60 -17.50 3.15
C LYS A 44 3.79 -17.04 4.61
N GLY A 45 3.20 -17.78 5.55
CA GLY A 45 3.25 -17.47 6.99
C GLY A 45 2.26 -16.40 7.48
N LYS A 46 1.46 -15.80 6.60
CA LYS A 46 0.39 -14.85 6.96
C LYS A 46 -1.00 -15.22 6.42
N GLY A 47 -1.08 -16.21 5.52
CA GLY A 47 -2.33 -16.62 4.88
C GLY A 47 -2.77 -15.62 3.81
N MET A 48 -4.07 -15.57 3.54
CA MET A 48 -4.65 -14.58 2.64
C MET A 48 -4.54 -13.18 3.24
N MET A 49 -3.87 -12.27 2.52
CA MET A 49 -3.64 -10.90 2.93
C MET A 49 -4.04 -9.94 1.82
N LEU A 50 -4.82 -8.92 2.18
CA LEU A 50 -5.12 -7.79 1.30
C LEU A 50 -3.88 -6.90 1.13
N THR A 51 -3.61 -6.50 -0.10
CA THR A 51 -2.42 -5.75 -0.47
C THR A 51 -2.75 -4.51 -1.30
N TYR A 52 -1.84 -3.55 -1.30
CA TYR A 52 -2.03 -2.26 -1.95
C TYR A 52 -0.78 -1.84 -2.73
N TRP A 53 -1.01 -1.08 -3.80
CA TRP A 53 0.01 -0.27 -4.44
C TRP A 53 0.01 1.11 -3.81
N LEU A 54 1.19 1.61 -3.48
CA LEU A 54 1.41 3.00 -3.11
C LEU A 54 1.95 3.73 -4.33
N GLU A 55 1.23 4.74 -4.78
CA GLU A 55 1.58 5.57 -5.93
C GLU A 55 1.66 7.03 -5.48
N ALA A 56 2.56 7.80 -6.09
CA ALA A 56 2.58 9.25 -5.88
C ALA A 56 1.50 9.86 -6.78
N ASN A 57 0.79 10.88 -6.28
CA ASN A 57 -0.05 11.69 -7.14
C ASN A 57 0.87 12.47 -8.08
N SER A 58 0.88 12.09 -9.36
CA SER A 58 1.44 12.91 -10.42
C SER A 58 0.51 14.10 -10.64
N GLU A 59 0.95 15.29 -10.24
CA GLU A 59 0.34 16.57 -10.66
C GLU A 59 0.44 16.76 -12.17
#